data_AF-A0A0V8HYH6-F1
#
_entry.id   AF-A0A0V8HYH6-F1
#
_cell.length_a   1.000
_cell.length_b   1.000
_cell.length_c   1.000
_cell.angle_alpha   90.00
_cell.angle_beta   90.00
_cell.angle_gamma   90.00
#
_symmetry.space_group_name_H-M   'P 1'
#
loop_
_entity.id
_entity.type
_entity.pdbx_description
1 polymer ?
#
loop_
_entity_poly.entity_id
_entity_poly.type
_entity_poly.pdbx_seq_one_letter_code
_entity_poly.pdbx_strand_id
1 'polypeptide(L)'
;MGMVTAILQLVFAYTWPRMVRSDAPWPITIILALSSLVATAATVFMPGSSVMSHSVEVIAVGVLLVFISQVLRGAAAEGRLAGVVSGVTGMVLGVLGSAWVASAQVGYGFGLTITTVISLLGAGAVVVTRLPNRMTMILAPLIAVALGAAASALPIDILWFQGAVIGLLVGLLVGSLRALALASRSVRNISGILGLSCGIILISGAASWYAMEVLAFI
;
A
#
# COMPACT_ATOMS: atom_id res chain seq x y z
N MET A 1 2.05 11.48 -11.29
CA MET A 1 1.76 10.33 -10.41
C MET A 1 2.16 9.00 -11.04
N GLY A 2 1.71 8.66 -12.26
CA GLY A 2 1.99 7.35 -12.91
C GLY A 2 3.43 6.84 -12.82
N MET A 3 4.42 7.64 -13.24
CA MET A 3 5.83 7.23 -13.22
C MET A 3 6.37 7.00 -11.80
N VAL A 4 6.01 7.85 -10.84
CA VAL A 4 6.42 7.72 -9.44
C VAL A 4 5.82 6.44 -8.84
N THR A 5 4.54 6.18 -9.09
CA THR A 5 3.87 4.95 -8.66
C THR A 5 4.52 3.72 -9.25
N ALA A 6 4.82 3.71 -10.55
CA ALA A 6 5.51 2.60 -11.22
C ALA A 6 6.90 2.34 -10.62
N ILE A 7 7.68 3.39 -10.34
CA ILE A 7 8.99 3.26 -9.67
C ILE A 7 8.82 2.64 -8.28
N LEU A 8 7.88 3.13 -7.47
CA LEU A 8 7.61 2.58 -6.14
C LEU A 8 7.15 1.12 -6.20
N GLN A 9 6.30 0.77 -7.16
CA GLN A 9 5.86 -0.60 -7.40
C GLN A 9 7.01 -1.52 -7.79
N LEU A 10 7.94 -1.06 -8.63
CA LEU A 10 9.13 -1.84 -9.03
C LEU A 10 10.10 -2.04 -7.86
N VAL A 11 10.36 -0.98 -7.08
CA VAL A 11 11.17 -1.08 -5.85
C VAL A 11 10.52 -2.05 -4.86
N PHE A 12 9.20 -1.95 -4.68
CA PHE A 12 8.44 -2.87 -3.82
C PHE A 12 8.49 -4.31 -4.33
N ALA A 13 8.26 -4.54 -5.63
CA ALA A 13 8.33 -5.86 -6.25
C ALA A 13 9.70 -6.52 -6.07
N TYR A 14 10.78 -5.73 -6.15
CA TYR A 14 12.14 -6.21 -5.93
C TYR A 14 12.43 -6.51 -4.44
N THR A 15 11.96 -5.67 -3.54
CA THR A 15 12.30 -5.75 -2.10
C THR A 15 11.42 -6.74 -1.34
N TRP A 16 10.15 -6.90 -1.72
CA TRP A 16 9.17 -7.74 -1.02
C TRP A 16 9.59 -9.23 -0.92
N PRO A 17 9.93 -9.94 -2.01
CA PRO A 17 10.27 -11.36 -1.92
C PRO A 17 11.54 -11.63 -1.11
N ARG A 18 12.48 -10.67 -1.12
CA ARG A 18 13.72 -10.71 -0.32
C ARG A 18 13.44 -10.46 1.15
N MET A 19 12.49 -9.57 1.46
CA MET A 19 12.05 -9.30 2.83
C MET A 19 11.33 -10.50 3.44
N VAL A 20 10.50 -11.20 2.68
CA VAL A 20 9.80 -12.40 3.16
C VAL A 20 10.68 -13.66 3.08
N ARG A 21 11.95 -13.52 2.66
CA ARG A 21 12.95 -14.60 2.54
C ARG A 21 12.43 -15.79 1.71
N SER A 22 11.78 -15.48 0.58
CA SER A 22 11.29 -16.52 -0.32
C SER A 22 12.45 -17.28 -0.96
N ASP A 23 12.34 -18.61 -1.04
CA ASP A 23 13.37 -19.49 -1.61
C ASP A 23 13.67 -19.21 -3.10
N ALA A 24 12.70 -18.64 -3.83
CA ALA A 24 12.92 -18.16 -5.20
C ALA A 24 12.34 -16.75 -5.36
N PRO A 25 13.14 -15.71 -5.08
CA PRO A 25 12.65 -14.33 -5.08
C PRO A 25 12.33 -13.81 -6.49
N TRP A 26 12.99 -14.33 -7.53
CA TRP A 26 12.87 -13.82 -8.90
C TRP A 26 11.51 -14.06 -9.56
N PRO A 27 10.94 -15.29 -9.58
CA PRO A 27 9.62 -15.51 -10.16
C PRO A 27 8.54 -14.62 -9.53
N ILE A 28 8.56 -14.50 -8.20
CA ILE A 28 7.61 -13.65 -7.47
C ILE A 28 7.85 -12.16 -7.80
N THR A 29 9.10 -11.71 -7.86
CA THR A 29 9.45 -10.34 -8.25
C THR A 29 8.85 -9.98 -9.62
N ILE A 30 9.01 -10.87 -10.61
CA ILE A 30 8.51 -10.66 -11.97
C ILE A 30 6.99 -10.58 -11.99
N ILE A 31 6.32 -11.51 -11.30
CA ILE A 31 4.85 -11.53 -11.22
C ILE A 31 4.32 -10.24 -10.55
N LEU A 32 4.92 -9.82 -9.44
CA LEU A 32 4.56 -8.57 -8.75
C LEU A 32 4.76 -7.36 -9.66
N ALA A 33 5.93 -7.26 -10.31
CA ALA A 33 6.25 -6.14 -11.19
C ALA A 33 5.27 -6.05 -12.35
N LEU A 34 5.04 -7.16 -13.06
CA LEU A 34 4.12 -7.22 -14.19
C LEU A 34 2.69 -6.88 -13.75
N SER A 35 2.18 -7.51 -12.68
CA SER A 35 0.81 -7.28 -12.22
C SER A 35 0.62 -5.82 -11.79
N SER A 36 1.59 -5.25 -11.07
CA SER A 36 1.50 -3.86 -10.60
C SER A 36 1.55 -2.85 -11.76
N LEU A 37 2.43 -3.07 -12.73
CA LEU A 37 2.54 -2.21 -13.91
C LEU A 37 1.32 -2.33 -14.82
N VAL A 38 0.78 -3.54 -15.02
CA VAL A 38 -0.43 -3.76 -15.80
C VAL A 38 -1.62 -3.08 -15.12
N ALA A 39 -1.76 -3.18 -13.80
CA ALA A 39 -2.80 -2.46 -13.07
C ALA A 39 -2.67 -0.95 -13.26
N THR A 40 -1.47 -0.39 -13.08
CA THR A 40 -1.21 1.04 -13.29
C THR A 40 -1.50 1.46 -14.74
N ALA A 41 -1.14 0.65 -15.73
CA ALA A 41 -1.43 0.91 -17.13
C ALA A 41 -2.93 0.84 -17.42
N ALA A 42 -3.64 -0.15 -16.87
CA ALA A 42 -5.09 -0.27 -17.00
C ALA A 42 -5.80 0.96 -16.41
N THR A 43 -5.38 1.43 -15.24
CA THR A 43 -5.89 2.66 -14.63
C THR A 43 -5.73 3.87 -15.57
N VAL A 44 -4.63 3.97 -16.32
CA VAL A 44 -4.34 5.13 -17.21
C VAL A 44 -5.05 5.02 -18.56
N PHE A 45 -5.04 3.84 -19.17
CA PHE A 45 -5.42 3.67 -20.58
C PHE A 45 -6.78 3.02 -20.77
N MET A 46 -7.36 2.40 -19.74
CA MET A 46 -8.65 1.70 -19.80
C MET A 46 -9.64 2.34 -18.82
N PRO A 47 -10.29 3.45 -19.20
CA PRO A 47 -11.35 4.03 -18.40
C PRO A 47 -12.54 3.07 -18.33
N GLY A 48 -12.72 2.44 -17.17
CA GLY A 48 -13.86 1.57 -16.87
C GLY A 48 -15.01 2.31 -16.20
N SER A 49 -15.98 1.57 -15.65
CA SER A 49 -17.08 2.12 -14.84
C SER A 49 -16.57 2.80 -13.55
N SER A 50 -15.40 2.39 -13.07
CA SER A 50 -14.64 3.03 -12.01
C SER A 50 -13.17 3.01 -12.40
N VAL A 51 -12.40 4.01 -11.99
CA VAL A 51 -10.97 4.17 -12.37
C VAL A 51 -10.11 2.97 -11.91
N MET A 52 -10.59 2.20 -10.93
CA MET A 52 -9.93 0.98 -10.39
C MET A 52 -10.67 -0.33 -10.71
N SER A 53 -11.65 -0.34 -11.61
CA SER A 53 -12.43 -1.55 -11.92
C SER A 53 -11.55 -2.71 -12.40
N HIS A 54 -10.56 -2.41 -13.26
CA HIS A 54 -9.66 -3.42 -13.83
C HIS A 54 -8.62 -3.95 -12.84
N SER A 55 -8.43 -3.31 -11.68
CA SER A 55 -7.48 -3.79 -10.66
C SER A 55 -7.88 -5.15 -10.11
N VAL A 56 -9.19 -5.46 -10.04
CA VAL A 56 -9.70 -6.77 -9.58
C VAL A 56 -9.35 -7.88 -10.58
N GLU A 57 -9.47 -7.60 -11.88
CA GLU A 57 -9.13 -8.53 -12.96
C GLU A 57 -7.63 -8.84 -12.93
N VAL A 58 -6.80 -7.82 -12.75
CA VAL A 58 -5.35 -7.97 -12.63
C VAL A 58 -4.97 -8.77 -11.38
N ILE A 59 -5.65 -8.56 -10.26
CA ILE A 59 -5.47 -9.38 -9.05
C ILE A 59 -5.82 -10.85 -9.34
N ALA A 60 -6.94 -11.13 -10.01
CA ALA A 60 -7.35 -12.50 -10.33
C ALA A 60 -6.29 -13.22 -11.18
N VAL A 61 -5.79 -12.55 -12.23
CA VAL A 61 -4.70 -13.07 -13.08
C VAL A 61 -3.41 -13.24 -12.29
N GLY A 62 -3.04 -12.24 -11.48
CA GLY A 62 -1.85 -12.27 -10.63
C GLY A 62 -1.85 -13.43 -9.63
N VAL A 63 -3.01 -13.70 -8.99
CA VAL A 63 -3.19 -14.84 -8.09
C VAL A 63 -2.93 -16.16 -8.83
N LEU A 64 -3.52 -16.32 -10.02
CA LEU A 64 -3.32 -17.50 -10.85
C LEU A 64 -1.84 -17.69 -11.21
N LEU A 65 -1.15 -16.63 -11.60
CA LEU A 65 0.29 -16.66 -11.90
C LEU A 65 1.14 -17.07 -10.69
N VAL A 66 0.81 -16.57 -9.50
CA VAL A 66 1.49 -17.00 -8.26
C VAL A 66 1.27 -18.50 -8.04
N PHE A 67 0.05 -19.00 -8.17
CA PHE A 67 -0.22 -20.44 -8.04
C PHE A 67 0.55 -21.28 -9.06
N ILE A 68 0.51 -20.90 -10.35
CA ILE A 68 1.25 -21.59 -11.42
C ILE A 68 2.74 -21.62 -11.10
N SER A 69 3.31 -20.49 -10.67
CA SER A 69 4.72 -20.39 -10.27
C SER A 69 5.08 -21.37 -9.13
N GLN A 70 4.21 -21.52 -8.13
CA GLN A 70 4.45 -22.47 -7.04
C GLN A 70 4.28 -23.94 -7.47
N VAL A 71 3.35 -24.23 -8.39
CA VAL A 71 3.15 -25.59 -8.95
C VAL A 71 4.35 -26.01 -9.79
N LEU A 72 4.81 -25.16 -10.72
CA LEU A 72 5.95 -25.44 -11.60
C LEU A 72 7.26 -25.64 -10.85
N ARG A 73 7.41 -25.01 -9.67
CA ARG A 73 8.61 -25.16 -8.83
C ARG A 73 8.70 -26.49 -8.09
N GLY A 74 7.64 -27.30 -8.07
CA GLY A 74 7.64 -28.56 -7.32
C GLY A 74 7.86 -28.38 -5.82
N ALA A 75 7.47 -27.22 -5.25
CA ALA A 75 7.70 -26.93 -3.84
C ALA A 75 7.02 -27.96 -2.93
N ALA A 76 7.73 -28.40 -1.88
CA ALA A 76 7.19 -29.26 -0.83
C ALA A 76 5.95 -28.60 -0.18
N ALA A 77 5.02 -29.42 0.31
CA ALA A 77 3.68 -28.98 0.71
C ALA A 77 3.67 -27.80 1.71
N GLU A 78 4.56 -27.78 2.71
CA GLU A 78 4.64 -26.70 3.70
C GLU A 78 5.19 -25.38 3.13
N GLY A 79 6.25 -25.44 2.31
CA GLY A 79 6.83 -24.24 1.69
C GLY A 79 5.89 -23.61 0.65
N ARG A 80 5.00 -24.41 0.07
CA ARG A 80 4.06 -23.96 -0.97
C ARG A 80 3.03 -22.96 -0.42
N LEU A 81 2.43 -23.24 0.73
CA LEU A 81 1.40 -22.35 1.29
C LEU A 81 2.00 -21.00 1.69
N ALA A 82 3.14 -21.01 2.40
CA ALA A 82 3.83 -19.79 2.78
C ALA A 82 4.24 -18.94 1.55
N GLY A 83 4.73 -19.60 0.49
CA GLY A 83 5.09 -18.95 -0.77
C GLY A 83 3.89 -18.34 -1.51
N VAL A 84 2.75 -19.05 -1.55
CA VAL A 84 1.50 -18.51 -2.13
C VAL A 84 1.01 -17.31 -1.32
N VAL A 85 0.88 -17.44 -0.01
CA VAL A 85 0.37 -16.37 0.86
C VAL A 85 1.23 -15.11 0.74
N SER A 86 2.55 -15.27 0.81
CA SER A 86 3.50 -14.16 0.65
C SER A 86 3.43 -13.53 -0.75
N GLY A 87 3.38 -14.35 -1.80
CA GLY A 87 3.33 -13.90 -3.19
C GLY A 87 2.03 -13.17 -3.51
N VAL A 88 0.88 -13.74 -3.13
CA VAL A 88 -0.44 -13.12 -3.31
C VAL A 88 -0.55 -11.84 -2.51
N THR A 89 -0.13 -11.82 -1.24
CA THR A 89 -0.16 -10.60 -0.43
C THR A 89 0.65 -9.50 -1.10
N GLY A 90 1.90 -9.75 -1.45
CA GLY A 90 2.73 -8.75 -2.14
C GLY A 90 2.14 -8.30 -3.47
N MET A 91 1.59 -9.22 -4.25
CA MET A 91 0.95 -8.88 -5.53
C MET A 91 -0.25 -7.95 -5.33
N VAL A 92 -1.16 -8.28 -4.39
CA VAL A 92 -2.31 -7.43 -4.07
C VAL A 92 -1.86 -6.04 -3.61
N LEU A 93 -0.86 -5.97 -2.72
CA LEU A 93 -0.33 -4.68 -2.24
C LEU A 93 0.25 -3.83 -3.39
N GLY A 94 0.98 -4.46 -4.32
CA GLY A 94 1.55 -3.79 -5.48
C GLY A 94 0.48 -3.26 -6.44
N VAL A 95 -0.53 -4.07 -6.73
CA VAL A 95 -1.68 -3.69 -7.58
C VAL A 95 -2.48 -2.57 -6.95
N LEU A 96 -2.78 -2.64 -5.65
CA LEU A 96 -3.47 -1.58 -4.91
C LEU A 96 -2.73 -0.23 -4.99
N GLY A 97 -1.41 -0.26 -5.15
CA GLY A 97 -0.59 0.93 -5.41
C GLY A 97 -1.03 1.78 -6.61
N SER A 98 -1.71 1.18 -7.60
CA SER A 98 -2.28 1.90 -8.76
C SER A 98 -3.30 2.98 -8.35
N ALA A 99 -3.84 2.92 -7.13
CA ALA A 99 -4.76 3.91 -6.59
C ALA A 99 -4.17 5.34 -6.52
N TRP A 100 -2.86 5.49 -6.43
CA TRP A 100 -2.19 6.80 -6.55
C TRP A 100 -2.30 7.42 -7.94
N VAL A 101 -2.44 6.57 -8.95
CA VAL A 101 -2.65 7.01 -10.32
C VAL A 101 -4.13 7.25 -10.56
N ALA A 102 -5.00 6.43 -9.96
CA ALA A 102 -6.44 6.64 -9.98
C ALA A 102 -6.82 7.96 -9.31
N SER A 103 -6.24 8.28 -8.16
CA SER A 103 -6.49 9.56 -7.46
C SER A 103 -6.14 10.75 -8.33
N ALA A 104 -5.08 10.67 -9.15
CA ALA A 104 -4.67 11.75 -10.04
C ALA A 104 -5.65 12.01 -11.20
N GLN A 105 -6.64 11.12 -11.43
CA GLN A 105 -7.65 11.29 -12.47
C GLN A 105 -8.95 11.91 -11.96
N VAL A 106 -9.09 12.11 -10.64
CA VAL A 106 -10.30 12.65 -10.01
C VAL A 106 -10.05 14.06 -9.47
N GLY A 107 -11.07 14.93 -9.48
CA GLY A 107 -10.95 16.34 -9.10
C GLY A 107 -10.41 16.58 -7.67
N TYR A 108 -10.78 15.74 -6.70
CA TYR A 108 -10.28 15.79 -5.32
C TYR A 108 -8.92 15.11 -5.12
N GLY A 109 -8.28 14.62 -6.19
CA GLY A 109 -7.04 13.84 -6.14
C GLY A 109 -5.86 14.55 -5.48
N PHE A 110 -5.73 15.85 -5.74
CA PHE A 110 -4.67 16.67 -5.15
C PHE A 110 -4.84 16.81 -3.64
N GLY A 111 -6.05 17.16 -3.18
CA GLY A 111 -6.36 17.24 -1.76
C GLY A 111 -6.18 15.90 -1.06
N LEU A 112 -6.63 14.80 -1.68
CA LEU A 112 -6.52 13.46 -1.13
C LEU A 112 -5.04 13.10 -0.90
N THR A 113 -4.20 13.40 -1.87
CA THR A 113 -2.76 13.15 -1.79
C THR A 113 -2.13 13.97 -0.66
N ILE A 114 -2.39 15.26 -0.59
CA ILE A 114 -1.83 16.14 0.45
C ILE A 114 -2.24 15.66 1.84
N THR A 115 -3.54 15.43 2.05
CA THR A 115 -4.08 14.97 3.33
C THR A 115 -3.45 13.65 3.75
N THR A 116 -3.34 12.69 2.83
CA THR A 116 -2.70 11.39 3.09
C THR A 116 -1.23 11.56 3.48
N VAL A 117 -0.49 12.41 2.77
CA VAL A 117 0.93 12.67 3.05
C VAL A 117 1.11 13.35 4.40
N ILE A 118 0.31 14.36 4.74
CA ILE A 118 0.36 15.05 6.03
C ILE A 118 0.07 14.05 7.17
N SER A 119 -0.94 13.20 7.02
CA SER A 119 -1.26 12.15 8.00
C SER A 119 -0.13 11.10 8.12
N LEU A 120 0.49 10.69 7.01
CA LEU A 120 1.64 9.79 7.00
C LEU A 120 2.83 10.39 7.77
N LEU A 121 3.14 11.66 7.54
CA LEU A 121 4.22 12.36 8.23
C LEU A 121 3.95 12.45 9.74
N GLY A 122 2.71 12.74 10.13
CA GLY A 122 2.27 12.72 11.52
C GLY A 122 2.48 11.36 12.19
N ALA A 123 1.89 10.31 11.62
CA ALA A 123 2.03 8.96 12.14
C ALA A 123 3.50 8.52 12.19
N GLY A 124 4.25 8.82 11.12
CA GLY A 124 5.67 8.52 11.00
C GLY A 124 6.49 9.18 12.11
N ALA A 125 6.25 10.47 12.39
CA ALA A 125 6.93 11.18 13.47
C ALA A 125 6.72 10.49 14.83
N VAL A 126 5.49 10.06 15.13
CA VAL A 126 5.17 9.32 16.36
C VAL A 126 5.89 7.97 16.41
N VAL A 127 5.92 7.24 15.29
CA VAL A 127 6.53 5.91 15.21
C VAL A 127 8.05 5.95 15.41
N VAL A 128 8.71 7.02 14.97
CA VAL A 128 10.15 7.24 15.14
C VAL A 128 10.52 7.53 16.60
N THR A 129 9.59 8.02 17.41
CA THR A 129 9.86 8.25 18.84
C THR A 129 10.15 6.94 19.58
N ARG A 130 10.96 7.02 20.65
CA ARG A 130 11.31 5.89 21.52
C ARG A 130 10.19 5.51 22.51
N LEU A 131 8.95 5.87 22.21
CA LEU A 131 7.81 5.60 23.09
C LEU A 131 7.44 4.10 23.12
N PRO A 132 6.86 3.62 24.23
CA PRO A 132 6.36 2.25 24.36
C PRO A 132 5.39 1.89 23.24
N ASN A 133 5.43 0.64 22.75
CA ASN A 133 4.61 0.22 21.61
C ASN A 133 3.11 0.43 21.84
N ARG A 134 2.64 0.21 23.08
CA ARG A 134 1.23 0.44 23.46
C ARG A 134 0.80 1.89 23.27
N MET A 135 1.67 2.85 23.60
CA MET A 135 1.37 4.28 23.44
C MET A 135 1.39 4.66 21.97
N THR A 136 2.41 4.24 21.22
CA THR A 136 2.52 4.57 19.79
C THR A 136 1.37 4.01 18.95
N MET A 137 0.87 2.82 19.28
CA MET A 137 -0.26 2.21 18.57
C MET A 137 -1.55 3.03 18.69
N ILE A 138 -1.69 3.81 19.77
CA ILE A 138 -2.82 4.72 19.99
C ILE A 138 -2.50 6.12 19.45
N LEU A 139 -1.30 6.63 19.73
CA LEU A 139 -0.90 7.99 19.35
C LEU A 139 -0.73 8.18 17.83
N ALA A 140 -0.26 7.17 17.10
CA ALA A 140 -0.06 7.30 15.65
C ALA A 140 -1.40 7.51 14.91
N PRO A 141 -2.46 6.72 15.14
CA PRO A 141 -3.80 7.03 14.64
C PRO A 141 -4.31 8.39 15.10
N LEU A 142 -4.22 8.72 16.39
CA LEU A 142 -4.75 9.99 16.90
C LEU A 142 -4.11 11.22 16.26
N ILE A 143 -2.78 11.21 16.11
CA ILE A 143 -2.05 12.32 15.50
C ILE A 143 -2.32 12.36 13.99
N ALA A 144 -2.39 11.22 13.32
CA ALA A 144 -2.72 11.17 11.90
C ALA A 144 -4.14 11.68 11.61
N VAL A 145 -5.11 11.37 12.47
CA VAL A 145 -6.48 11.91 12.44
C VAL A 145 -6.47 13.42 12.63
N ALA A 146 -5.81 13.91 13.68
CA ALA A 146 -5.76 15.33 13.99
C ALA A 146 -5.13 16.13 12.83
N LEU A 147 -4.01 15.64 12.28
CA LEU A 147 -3.35 16.28 11.15
C LEU A 147 -4.12 16.13 9.84
N GLY A 148 -4.78 14.99 9.62
CA GLY A 148 -5.64 14.79 8.45
C GLY A 148 -6.86 15.71 8.47
N ALA A 149 -7.49 15.89 9.63
CA ALA A 149 -8.54 16.87 9.83
C ALA A 149 -8.01 18.30 9.67
N ALA A 150 -6.84 18.62 10.25
CA ALA A 150 -6.23 19.94 10.12
C ALA A 150 -5.83 20.28 8.67
N ALA A 151 -5.54 19.28 7.83
CA ALA A 151 -5.25 19.48 6.41
C ALA A 151 -6.44 20.10 5.66
N SER A 152 -7.68 19.92 6.12
CA SER A 152 -8.87 20.58 5.55
C SER A 152 -8.87 22.10 5.68
N ALA A 153 -8.03 22.68 6.55
CA ALA A 153 -7.85 24.13 6.62
C ALA A 153 -7.07 24.69 5.41
N LEU A 154 -6.40 23.82 4.63
CA LEU A 154 -5.78 24.20 3.38
C LEU A 154 -6.83 24.33 2.27
N PRO A 155 -6.61 25.15 1.25
CA PRO A 155 -7.52 25.29 0.11
C PRO A 155 -7.42 24.06 -0.83
N ILE A 156 -7.87 22.89 -0.35
CA ILE A 156 -7.72 21.59 -1.01
C ILE A 156 -9.03 20.81 -1.21
N ASP A 157 -10.18 21.49 -1.06
CA ASP A 157 -11.54 20.96 -1.30
C ASP A 157 -11.83 19.61 -0.60
N ILE A 158 -11.30 19.43 0.61
CA ILE A 158 -11.56 18.27 1.46
C ILE A 158 -12.24 18.70 2.75
N LEU A 159 -13.32 18.01 3.11
CA LEU A 159 -14.03 18.24 4.36
C LEU A 159 -13.22 17.69 5.54
N TRP A 160 -13.34 18.34 6.70
CA TRP A 160 -12.58 17.96 7.91
C TRP A 160 -12.78 16.50 8.32
N PHE A 161 -14.00 15.96 8.18
CA PHE A 161 -14.30 14.57 8.53
C PHE A 161 -13.71 13.58 7.53
N GLN A 162 -13.65 13.93 6.23
CA GLN A 162 -12.99 13.11 5.22
C GLN A 162 -11.50 13.01 5.52
N GLY A 163 -10.86 14.14 5.85
CA GLY A 163 -9.46 14.15 6.27
C GLY A 163 -9.21 13.38 7.57
N ALA A 164 -10.13 13.44 8.53
CA ALA A 164 -10.06 12.65 9.76
C ALA A 164 -10.09 11.14 9.48
N VAL A 165 -10.98 10.67 8.60
CA VAL A 165 -11.10 9.25 8.22
C VAL A 165 -9.86 8.77 7.48
N ILE A 166 -9.35 9.55 6.51
CA ILE A 166 -8.09 9.26 5.81
C ILE A 166 -6.95 9.14 6.83
N GLY A 167 -6.85 10.11 7.74
CA GLY A 167 -5.85 10.12 8.80
C GLY A 167 -5.93 8.90 9.71
N LEU A 168 -7.14 8.47 10.07
CA LEU A 168 -7.35 7.27 10.89
C LEU A 168 -6.80 6.02 10.21
N LEU A 169 -7.16 5.79 8.95
CA LEU A 169 -6.73 4.61 8.19
C LEU A 169 -5.22 4.59 8.02
N VAL A 170 -4.62 5.72 7.65
CA VAL A 170 -3.18 5.86 7.49
C VAL A 170 -2.43 5.65 8.81
N GLY A 171 -2.90 6.26 9.89
CA GLY A 171 -2.26 6.12 11.21
C GLY A 171 -2.37 4.72 11.78
N LEU A 172 -3.48 4.01 11.53
CA LEU A 172 -3.63 2.60 11.85
C LEU A 172 -2.63 1.74 11.05
N LEU A 173 -2.52 1.96 9.74
CA LEU A 173 -1.56 1.25 8.89
C LEU A 173 -0.13 1.42 9.41
N VAL A 174 0.29 2.66 9.66
CA VAL A 174 1.64 2.98 10.15
C VAL A 174 1.89 2.39 11.55
N GLY A 175 0.91 2.47 12.45
CA GLY A 175 0.99 1.88 13.79
C GLY A 175 1.11 0.35 13.77
N SER A 176 0.26 -0.32 12.98
CA SER A 176 0.29 -1.78 12.79
C SER A 176 1.61 -2.24 12.16
N LEU A 177 2.18 -1.46 11.24
CA LEU A 177 3.43 -1.80 10.59
C LEU A 177 4.63 -1.63 11.52
N ARG A 178 4.62 -0.64 12.42
CA ARG A 178 5.62 -0.58 13.50
C ARG A 178 5.51 -1.80 14.41
N ALA A 179 4.31 -2.20 14.80
CA ALA A 179 4.11 -3.39 15.62
C ALA A 179 4.62 -4.66 14.92
N LEU A 180 4.34 -4.79 13.61
CA LEU A 180 4.85 -5.87 12.78
C LEU A 180 6.38 -5.82 12.66
N ALA A 181 6.98 -4.64 12.50
CA ALA A 181 8.42 -4.46 12.42
C ALA A 181 9.13 -4.80 13.73
N LEU A 182 8.51 -4.51 14.88
CA LEU A 182 9.02 -4.89 16.20
C LEU A 182 8.87 -6.41 16.46
N ALA A 183 7.79 -7.02 15.98
CA ALA A 183 7.55 -8.46 16.10
C ALA A 183 8.43 -9.28 15.14
N SER A 184 8.73 -8.75 13.96
CA SER A 184 9.49 -9.46 12.93
C SER A 184 10.98 -9.08 12.96
N ARG A 185 11.87 -10.08 13.12
CA ARG A 185 13.33 -9.88 12.95
C ARG A 185 13.74 -9.51 11.51
N SER A 186 12.79 -9.40 10.58
CA SER A 186 13.05 -9.24 9.15
C SER A 186 13.46 -7.82 8.73
N VAL A 187 13.16 -6.80 9.55
CA VAL A 187 13.38 -5.38 9.19
C VAL A 187 14.84 -4.91 9.39
N ARG A 188 15.77 -5.79 9.79
CA ARG A 188 17.18 -5.39 10.03
C ARG A 188 17.96 -5.04 8.75
N ASN A 189 17.47 -5.43 7.57
CA ASN A 189 18.15 -5.20 6.31
C ASN A 189 17.53 -4.03 5.53
N ILE A 190 18.34 -3.29 4.77
CA ILE A 190 17.92 -2.17 3.91
C ILE A 190 16.77 -2.58 2.98
N SER A 191 16.80 -3.81 2.45
CA SER A 191 15.71 -4.36 1.63
C SER A 191 14.38 -4.46 2.38
N GLY A 192 14.40 -4.82 3.67
CA GLY A 192 13.21 -4.87 4.50
C GLY A 192 12.64 -3.49 4.80
N ILE A 193 13.51 -2.50 5.06
CA ILE A 193 13.10 -1.11 5.27
C ILE A 193 12.44 -0.55 4.00
N LEU A 194 13.09 -0.71 2.85
CA LEU A 194 12.56 -0.22 1.57
C LEU A 194 11.25 -0.91 1.19
N GLY A 195 11.15 -2.23 1.39
CA GLY A 195 9.92 -2.99 1.11
C GLY A 195 8.75 -2.56 1.98
N LEU A 196 8.97 -2.39 3.29
CA LEU A 196 7.93 -1.90 4.20
C LEU A 196 7.51 -0.47 3.89
N SER A 197 8.46 0.45 3.70
CA SER A 197 8.18 1.85 3.40
C SER A 197 7.41 2.01 2.09
N CYS A 198 7.84 1.31 1.02
CA CYS A 198 7.11 1.32 -0.24
C CYS A 198 5.71 0.71 -0.08
N GLY A 199 5.59 -0.41 0.64
CA GLY A 199 4.31 -1.04 0.92
C GLY A 199 3.33 -0.10 1.64
N ILE A 200 3.79 0.63 2.67
CA ILE A 200 3.00 1.64 3.39
C ILE A 200 2.47 2.69 2.42
N ILE A 201 3.36 3.24 1.61
CA ILE A 201 3.00 4.31 0.67
C ILE A 201 1.95 3.79 -0.32
N LEU A 202 2.17 2.63 -0.94
CA LEU A 202 1.23 2.06 -1.91
C LEU A 202 -0.14 1.78 -1.29
N ILE A 203 -0.19 1.17 -0.10
CA ILE A 203 -1.45 0.85 0.59
C ILE A 203 -2.18 2.10 1.04
N SER A 204 -1.46 3.10 1.54
CA SER A 204 -2.08 4.36 1.98
C SER A 204 -2.83 5.05 0.83
N GLY A 205 -2.30 5.00 -0.40
CA GLY A 205 -3.01 5.51 -1.58
C GLY A 205 -4.32 4.77 -1.83
N ALA A 206 -4.31 3.45 -1.76
CA ALA A 206 -5.52 2.64 -1.92
C ALA A 206 -6.54 2.90 -0.82
N ALA A 207 -6.11 2.90 0.44
CA ALA A 207 -6.98 3.16 1.58
C ALA A 207 -7.65 4.54 1.49
N SER A 208 -6.88 5.58 1.17
CA SER A 208 -7.40 6.94 1.00
C SER A 208 -8.34 7.05 -0.18
N TRP A 209 -8.01 6.42 -1.32
CA TRP A 209 -8.86 6.44 -2.51
C TRP A 209 -10.21 5.77 -2.26
N TYR A 210 -10.22 4.53 -1.73
CA TYR A 210 -11.46 3.84 -1.42
C TYR A 210 -12.27 4.54 -0.33
N ALA A 211 -11.60 5.13 0.68
CA ALA A 211 -12.29 5.91 1.70
C ALA A 211 -13.01 7.12 1.10
N MET A 212 -12.35 7.87 0.21
CA MET A 212 -12.98 9.00 -0.47
C MET A 212 -14.10 8.56 -1.41
N GLU A 213 -13.91 7.45 -2.11
CA GLU A 213 -14.96 6.90 -2.98
C GLU A 213 -16.23 6.58 -2.17
N VAL A 214 -16.09 5.97 -0.99
CA VAL A 214 -17.23 5.67 -0.11
C VAL A 214 -17.83 6.94 0.50
N LEU A 215 -17.00 7.88 0.94
CA LEU A 215 -17.44 9.13 1.56
C LEU A 215 -18.06 10.11 0.55
N ALA A 216 -17.77 9.99 -0.74
CA ALA A 216 -18.37 10.80 -1.78
C ALA A 216 -19.88 10.50 -1.98
N PHE A 217 -20.37 9.36 -1.49
CA PHE A 217 -21.79 9.00 -1.52
C PHE A 217 -22.58 9.46 -0.28
N ILE A 218 -21.93 10.15 0.67
CA ILE A 218 -22.53 10.65 1.92
C ILE A 218 -22.55 12.18 1.91
#